data_AF-A0A9E4DUD7-F1
#
_entry.id   AF-A0A9E4DUD7-F1
#
_cell.length_a   1.000
_cell.length_b   1.000
_cell.length_c   1.000
_cell.angle_alpha   90.00
_cell.angle_beta   90.00
_cell.angle_gamma   90.00
#
_symmetry.space_group_name_H-M   'P 1'
#
loop_
_entity.id
_entity.type
_entity.pdbx_description
1 polymer ?
#
loop_
_entity_poly.entity_id
_entity_poly.type
_entity_poly.pdbx_seq_one_letter_code
_entity_poly.pdbx_strand_id
1 'polypeptide(L)'
;MPSAAARERALIERLAGLDSLIVAYSGGVDSAYLAFAAQRALGDRLLAVTADSPSYPRSHREMAERVAERLGFAHRFVETHEGDNPDYARNPANRCYFCKTELFEVLEDLRRELGFEAVAYGVNLDDQGDFRPGHVAASEHRVLSPLLDAGLTKAEIRERSRSAGLPTAELPASACLSSRIPYGMPVTPAKLRQIDAAEDALRELGFSQVRVRHHGDVARIELAPEELARALDPNNARRIAGAVHDCGFRYVALDLDGYRSGSLNEVLQIQPPAGE
;
A
#
# COMPACT_ATOMS: atom_id res chain seq x y z
N MET A 1 -14.05 -19.36 -18.06
CA MET A 1 -12.81 -18.80 -17.50
C MET A 1 -12.01 -19.91 -16.83
N PRO A 2 -10.66 -19.89 -16.86
CA PRO A 2 -9.85 -20.85 -16.11
C PRO A 2 -10.19 -20.79 -14.61
N SER A 3 -10.09 -21.93 -13.91
CA SER A 3 -10.31 -21.99 -12.47
C SER A 3 -9.23 -21.20 -11.72
N ALA A 4 -9.52 -20.76 -10.50
CA ALA A 4 -8.54 -20.09 -9.65
C ALA A 4 -7.23 -20.90 -9.55
N ALA A 5 -7.33 -22.23 -9.42
CA ALA A 5 -6.17 -23.12 -9.32
C ALA A 5 -5.36 -23.19 -10.61
N ALA A 6 -6.01 -23.09 -11.77
CA ALA A 6 -5.32 -22.96 -13.05
C ALA A 6 -4.59 -21.61 -13.16
N ARG A 7 -5.20 -20.52 -12.67
CA ARG A 7 -4.57 -19.18 -12.64
C ARG A 7 -3.33 -19.15 -11.74
N GLU A 8 -3.39 -19.73 -10.53
CA GLU A 8 -2.19 -19.85 -9.68
C GLU A 8 -1.10 -20.69 -10.33
N ARG A 9 -1.45 -21.80 -10.98
CA ARG A 9 -0.46 -22.61 -11.68
C ARG A 9 0.22 -21.82 -12.79
N ALA A 10 -0.56 -21.08 -13.58
CA ALA A 10 -0.03 -20.20 -14.61
C ALA A 10 0.88 -19.10 -14.03
N LEU A 11 0.54 -18.55 -12.86
CA LEU A 11 1.42 -17.62 -12.14
C LEU A 11 2.77 -18.27 -11.80
N ILE A 12 2.74 -19.45 -11.17
CA ILE A 12 3.96 -20.16 -10.76
C ILE A 12 4.81 -20.57 -11.97
N GLU A 13 4.20 -21.06 -13.04
CA GLU A 13 4.91 -21.42 -14.28
C GLU A 13 5.59 -20.20 -14.92
N ARG A 14 4.90 -19.06 -14.97
CA ARG A 14 5.49 -17.80 -15.46
C ARG A 14 6.68 -17.35 -14.61
N LEU A 15 6.54 -17.41 -13.29
CA LEU A 15 7.62 -17.03 -12.36
C LEU A 15 8.81 -17.98 -12.47
N ALA A 16 8.57 -19.29 -12.59
CA ALA A 16 9.61 -20.31 -12.71
C ALA A 16 10.38 -20.22 -14.04
N GLY A 17 9.81 -19.58 -15.06
CA GLY A 17 10.47 -19.28 -16.32
C GLY A 17 11.52 -18.17 -16.25
N LEU A 18 11.62 -17.46 -15.12
CA LEU A 18 12.62 -16.42 -14.88
C LEU A 18 13.88 -17.01 -14.25
N ASP A 19 15.02 -16.41 -14.55
CA ASP A 19 16.31 -16.64 -13.92
C ASP A 19 16.36 -16.04 -12.52
N SER A 20 15.83 -14.83 -12.32
CA SER A 20 15.77 -14.18 -11.01
C SER A 20 14.77 -13.02 -11.01
N LEU A 21 14.22 -12.67 -9.84
CA LEU A 21 13.19 -11.64 -9.75
C LEU A 21 13.36 -10.73 -8.54
N ILE A 22 13.27 -9.43 -8.78
CA ILE A 22 13.00 -8.44 -7.73
C ILE A 22 11.49 -8.22 -7.64
N VAL A 23 10.91 -8.38 -6.46
CA VAL A 23 9.50 -8.05 -6.20
C VAL A 23 9.41 -6.75 -5.42
N ALA A 24 8.74 -5.75 -5.99
CA ALA A 24 8.35 -4.53 -5.29
C ALA A 24 7.31 -4.88 -4.19
N TYR A 25 7.81 -5.04 -2.97
CA TYR A 25 7.09 -5.58 -1.83
C TYR A 25 6.69 -4.48 -0.85
N SER A 26 5.38 -4.21 -0.71
CA SER A 26 4.88 -3.14 0.16
C SER A 26 4.39 -3.61 1.54
N GLY A 27 4.39 -4.93 1.78
CA GLY A 27 3.74 -5.53 2.95
C GLY A 27 2.22 -5.70 2.82
N GLY A 28 1.61 -5.22 1.72
CA GLY A 28 0.20 -5.44 1.41
C GLY A 28 -0.07 -6.85 0.88
N VAL A 29 -1.32 -7.31 0.98
CA VAL A 29 -1.76 -8.67 0.61
C VAL A 29 -1.32 -9.09 -0.79
N ASP A 30 -1.47 -8.23 -1.79
CA ASP A 30 -1.18 -8.56 -3.18
C ASP A 30 0.33 -8.74 -3.40
N SER A 31 1.14 -7.80 -2.90
CA SER A 31 2.61 -7.89 -2.98
C SER A 31 3.19 -9.04 -2.13
N ALA A 32 2.59 -9.34 -0.97
CA ALA A 32 3.00 -10.44 -0.11
C ALA A 32 2.73 -11.79 -0.77
N TYR A 33 1.57 -11.94 -1.40
CA TYR A 33 1.25 -13.14 -2.15
C TYR A 33 2.16 -13.32 -3.39
N LEU A 34 2.47 -12.24 -4.11
CA LEU A 34 3.43 -12.30 -5.21
C LEU A 34 4.82 -12.72 -4.73
N ALA A 35 5.33 -12.13 -3.64
CA ALA A 35 6.61 -12.52 -3.05
C ALA A 35 6.61 -13.98 -2.61
N PHE A 36 5.53 -14.45 -1.97
CA PHE A 36 5.36 -15.86 -1.61
C PHE A 36 5.36 -16.79 -2.82
N ALA A 37 4.59 -16.46 -3.87
CA ALA A 37 4.53 -17.25 -5.10
C ALA A 37 5.90 -17.29 -5.81
N ALA A 38 6.61 -16.16 -5.85
CA ALA A 38 7.94 -16.07 -6.40
C ALA A 38 8.97 -16.87 -5.59
N GLN A 39 8.90 -16.85 -4.25
CA GLN A 39 9.79 -17.64 -3.40
C GLN A 39 9.61 -19.13 -3.69
N ARG A 40 8.37 -19.58 -3.87
CA ARG A 40 8.09 -20.99 -4.23
C ARG A 40 8.59 -21.38 -5.61
N ALA A 41 8.60 -20.44 -6.56
CA ALA A 41 9.01 -20.70 -7.94
C ALA A 41 10.53 -20.59 -8.14
N LEU A 42 11.18 -19.65 -7.45
CA LEU A 42 12.56 -19.23 -7.71
C LEU A 42 13.54 -19.56 -6.57
N GLY A 43 13.05 -19.83 -5.36
CA GLY A 43 13.89 -20.00 -4.17
C GLY A 43 14.75 -18.76 -3.91
N ASP A 44 16.05 -18.97 -3.70
CA ASP A 44 17.02 -17.91 -3.37
C ASP A 44 17.27 -16.89 -4.50
N ARG A 45 16.66 -17.10 -5.68
CA ARG A 45 16.72 -16.19 -6.82
C ARG A 45 15.62 -15.12 -6.79
N LEU A 46 14.91 -15.01 -5.66
CA LEU A 46 14.00 -13.92 -5.33
C LEU A 46 14.67 -12.90 -4.40
N LEU A 47 14.45 -11.62 -4.68
CA LEU A 47 14.66 -10.54 -3.71
C LEU A 47 13.38 -9.71 -3.58
N ALA A 48 12.76 -9.72 -2.40
CA ALA A 48 11.69 -8.79 -2.07
C ALA A 48 12.30 -7.44 -1.66
N VAL A 49 11.80 -6.34 -2.22
CA VAL A 49 12.33 -5.00 -1.93
C VAL A 49 11.21 -4.06 -1.51
N THR A 50 11.37 -3.44 -0.34
CA THR A 50 10.44 -2.43 0.16
C THR A 50 11.08 -1.05 0.07
N ALA A 51 10.35 -0.11 -0.54
CA ALA A 51 10.72 1.29 -0.56
C ALA A 51 10.45 1.92 0.80
N ASP A 52 11.49 2.48 1.40
CA ASP A 52 11.44 3.21 2.64
C ASP A 52 11.48 4.71 2.31
N SER A 53 10.37 5.38 2.57
CA SER A 53 10.21 6.81 2.34
C SER A 53 9.32 7.40 3.42
N PRO A 54 9.30 8.74 3.57
CA PRO A 54 8.39 9.39 4.51
C PRO A 54 6.91 9.06 4.26
N SER A 55 6.53 8.56 3.07
CA SER A 55 5.15 8.20 2.74
C SER A 55 4.76 6.77 3.14
N TYR A 56 5.73 5.96 3.57
CA TYR A 56 5.55 4.59 4.02
C TYR A 56 5.30 4.53 5.55
N PRO A 57 4.13 4.03 6.01
CA PRO A 57 3.84 3.94 7.43
C PRO A 57 4.80 3.03 8.19
N ARG A 58 5.22 3.44 9.40
CA ARG A 58 6.09 2.61 10.26
C ARG A 58 5.46 1.27 10.61
N SER A 59 4.16 1.26 10.90
CA SER A 59 3.40 0.02 11.15
C SER A 59 3.44 -0.97 9.97
N HIS A 60 3.57 -0.50 8.73
CA HIS A 60 3.72 -1.37 7.57
C HIS A 60 5.15 -1.88 7.42
N ARG A 61 6.16 -1.09 7.75
CA ARG A 61 7.57 -1.52 7.77
C ARG A 61 7.75 -2.75 8.65
N GLU A 62 7.31 -2.66 9.90
CA GLU A 62 7.43 -3.78 10.84
C GLU A 62 6.62 -5.00 10.36
N MET A 63 5.48 -4.78 9.71
CA MET A 63 4.68 -5.87 9.14
C MET A 63 5.41 -6.54 7.98
N ALA A 64 6.03 -5.78 7.08
CA ALA A 64 6.79 -6.29 5.95
C ALA A 64 7.97 -7.14 6.42
N GLU A 65 8.73 -6.67 7.42
CA GLU A 65 9.82 -7.41 8.06
C GLU A 65 9.32 -8.73 8.65
N ARG A 66 8.29 -8.68 9.52
CA ARG A 66 7.72 -9.89 10.15
C ARG A 66 7.23 -10.93 9.13
N VAL A 67 6.67 -10.48 8.02
CA VAL A 67 6.16 -11.36 6.96
C VAL A 67 7.32 -11.97 6.18
N ALA A 68 8.34 -11.19 5.84
CA ALA A 68 9.54 -11.69 5.17
C ALA A 68 10.27 -12.75 6.02
N GLU A 69 10.48 -12.46 7.31
CA GLU A 69 11.07 -13.40 8.27
C GLU A 69 10.26 -14.69 8.40
N ARG A 70 8.93 -14.56 8.55
CA ARG A 70 8.03 -15.71 8.70
C ARG A 70 8.03 -16.63 7.47
N LEU A 71 8.21 -16.06 6.28
CA LEU A 71 8.14 -16.80 5.02
C LEU A 71 9.50 -17.21 4.48
N GLY A 72 10.58 -16.71 5.09
CA GLY A 72 11.95 -17.10 4.77
C GLY A 72 12.40 -16.68 3.37
N PHE A 73 11.95 -15.53 2.88
CA PHE A 73 12.47 -14.95 1.63
C PHE A 73 13.41 -13.78 1.90
N ALA A 74 14.39 -13.58 1.00
CA ALA A 74 15.32 -12.46 1.09
C ALA A 74 14.56 -11.13 0.94
N HIS A 75 14.79 -10.21 1.88
CA HIS A 75 14.12 -8.91 1.92
C HIS A 75 15.12 -7.79 2.16
N ARG A 76 14.96 -6.68 1.42
CA ARG A 76 15.82 -5.50 1.53
C ARG A 76 14.97 -4.22 1.52
N PHE A 77 15.36 -3.26 2.34
CA PHE A 77 14.88 -1.89 2.22
C PHE A 77 15.77 -1.08 1.28
N VAL A 78 15.15 -0.23 0.48
CA VAL A 78 15.82 0.80 -0.32
C VAL A 78 15.18 2.14 0.00
N GLU A 79 15.99 3.19 0.12
CA GLU A 79 15.49 4.53 0.30
C GLU A 79 14.92 5.04 -1.04
N THR A 80 13.77 5.71 -0.99
CA THR A 80 13.22 6.45 -2.14
C THR A 80 12.93 7.90 -1.77
N HIS A 81 13.10 8.79 -2.74
CA HIS A 81 13.05 10.23 -2.52
C HIS A 81 11.95 10.90 -3.33
N GLU A 82 10.80 10.24 -3.51
CA GLU A 82 9.69 10.80 -4.30
C GLU A 82 9.19 12.15 -3.77
N GLY A 83 9.41 12.42 -2.47
CA GLY A 83 9.10 13.68 -1.81
C GLY A 83 9.89 14.89 -2.35
N ASP A 84 11.05 14.65 -2.94
CA ASP A 84 11.91 15.69 -3.51
C ASP A 84 11.47 16.09 -4.93
N ASN A 85 10.65 15.25 -5.58
CA ASN A 85 10.02 15.56 -6.85
C ASN A 85 8.87 16.56 -6.64
N PRO A 86 8.94 17.79 -7.21
CA PRO A 86 7.88 18.78 -7.08
C PRO A 86 6.51 18.31 -7.58
N ASP A 87 6.46 17.45 -8.59
CA ASP A 87 5.20 16.95 -9.16
C ASP A 87 4.52 15.93 -8.25
N TYR A 88 5.29 15.17 -7.45
CA TYR A 88 4.73 14.38 -6.35
C TYR A 88 4.32 15.28 -5.18
N ALA A 89 5.21 16.20 -4.76
CA ALA A 89 5.02 17.04 -3.59
C ALA A 89 3.78 17.94 -3.69
N ARG A 90 3.41 18.37 -4.90
CA ARG A 90 2.16 19.13 -5.17
C ARG A 90 0.88 18.32 -4.97
N ASN A 91 0.98 17.00 -4.81
CA ASN A 91 -0.14 16.07 -4.59
C ASN A 91 -1.25 16.14 -5.65
N PRO A 92 -0.93 16.08 -6.96
CA PRO A 92 -1.95 16.01 -7.99
C PRO A 92 -2.68 14.66 -7.95
N ALA A 93 -3.78 14.55 -8.69
CA ALA A 93 -4.54 13.29 -8.81
C ALA A 93 -3.65 12.12 -9.23
N ASN A 94 -2.66 12.37 -10.09
CA ASN A 94 -1.69 11.39 -10.57
C ASN A 94 -0.43 11.25 -9.70
N ARG A 95 -0.40 11.69 -8.42
CA ARG A 95 0.80 11.57 -7.55
C ARG A 95 1.41 10.16 -7.53
N CYS A 96 0.57 9.12 -7.67
CA CYS A 96 1.00 7.73 -7.64
C CYS A 96 1.84 7.35 -8.88
N TYR A 97 1.73 8.08 -9.99
CA TYR A 97 2.63 7.95 -11.12
C TYR A 97 4.05 8.30 -10.68
N PHE A 98 4.27 9.54 -10.22
CA PHE A 98 5.60 10.02 -9.81
C PHE A 98 6.23 9.18 -8.69
N CYS A 99 5.43 8.76 -7.70
CA CYS A 99 5.88 7.86 -6.64
C CYS A 99 6.31 6.48 -7.17
N LYS A 100 5.62 5.96 -8.19
CA LYS A 100 5.97 4.67 -8.80
C LYS A 100 7.13 4.78 -9.79
N THR A 101 7.25 5.88 -10.51
CA THR A 101 8.42 6.17 -11.37
C THR A 101 9.70 6.12 -10.54
N GLU A 102 9.78 6.89 -9.45
CA GLU A 102 10.92 6.86 -8.50
C GLU A 102 11.22 5.42 -8.04
N LEU A 103 10.20 4.70 -7.58
CA LEU A 103 10.35 3.33 -7.13
C LEU A 103 10.97 2.43 -8.21
N PHE A 104 10.46 2.51 -9.43
CA PHE A 104 10.89 1.62 -10.50
C PHE A 104 12.26 2.01 -11.08
N GLU A 105 12.65 3.27 -11.01
CA GLU A 105 14.02 3.71 -11.30
C GLU A 105 15.01 3.11 -10.30
N VAL A 106 14.74 3.26 -9.00
CA VAL A 106 15.58 2.69 -7.94
C VAL A 106 15.69 1.16 -8.04
N LEU A 107 14.57 0.48 -8.32
CA LEU A 107 14.58 -0.98 -8.48
C LEU A 107 15.28 -1.44 -9.76
N GLU A 108 15.22 -0.67 -10.85
CA GLU A 108 15.94 -0.98 -12.08
C GLU A 108 17.45 -0.83 -11.89
N ASP A 109 17.90 0.20 -11.17
CA ASP A 109 19.32 0.36 -10.82
C ASP A 109 19.80 -0.78 -9.92
N LEU A 110 19.01 -1.14 -8.90
CA LEU A 110 19.30 -2.29 -8.04
C LEU A 110 19.32 -3.61 -8.84
N ARG A 111 18.39 -3.78 -9.78
CA ARG A 111 18.33 -4.95 -10.66
C ARG A 111 19.63 -5.09 -11.47
N ARG A 112 20.12 -3.99 -12.04
CA ARG A 112 21.38 -3.97 -12.81
C ARG A 112 22.59 -4.24 -11.93
N GLU A 113 22.65 -3.61 -10.76
CA GLU A 113 23.72 -3.77 -9.78
C GLU A 113 23.87 -5.25 -9.36
N LEU A 114 22.75 -5.89 -9.05
CA LEU A 114 22.72 -7.26 -8.54
C LEU A 114 22.65 -8.34 -9.65
N GLY A 115 22.52 -7.94 -10.92
CA GLY A 115 22.41 -8.87 -12.05
C GLY A 115 21.09 -9.65 -12.08
N PHE A 116 20.00 -9.11 -11.55
CA PHE A 116 18.69 -9.74 -11.58
C PHE A 116 18.04 -9.61 -12.97
N GLU A 117 17.21 -10.57 -13.36
CA GLU A 117 16.59 -10.55 -14.69
C GLU A 117 15.48 -9.49 -14.80
N ALA A 118 14.56 -9.45 -13.83
CA ALA A 118 13.37 -8.63 -13.91
C ALA A 118 12.94 -7.99 -12.58
N VAL A 119 12.06 -6.98 -12.68
CA VAL A 119 11.30 -6.40 -11.56
C VAL A 119 9.82 -6.70 -11.77
N ALA A 120 9.10 -7.08 -10.71
CA ALA A 120 7.65 -7.26 -10.72
C ALA A 120 6.97 -6.50 -9.57
N TYR A 121 5.67 -6.21 -9.71
CA TYR A 121 4.85 -5.63 -8.65
C TYR A 121 3.45 -6.23 -8.57
N GLY A 122 2.82 -6.10 -7.41
CA GLY A 122 1.57 -6.79 -7.05
C GLY A 122 0.27 -6.17 -7.58
N VAL A 123 0.21 -5.72 -8.84
CA VAL A 123 -1.06 -5.35 -9.48
C VAL A 123 -1.87 -6.59 -9.85
N ASN A 124 -3.18 -6.60 -9.62
CA ASN A 124 -4.06 -7.74 -9.87
C ASN A 124 -5.23 -7.38 -10.81
N LEU A 125 -6.10 -8.34 -11.13
CA LEU A 125 -7.18 -8.17 -12.11
C LEU A 125 -8.18 -7.08 -11.73
N ASP A 126 -8.49 -6.91 -10.44
CA ASP A 126 -9.43 -5.88 -9.98
C ASP A 126 -8.84 -4.45 -10.06
N ASP A 127 -7.54 -4.33 -10.36
CA ASP A 127 -6.88 -3.04 -10.49
C ASP A 127 -7.01 -2.41 -11.88
N GLN A 128 -7.72 -3.01 -12.84
CA GLN A 128 -7.80 -2.53 -14.23
C GLN A 128 -8.69 -1.29 -14.48
N GLY A 129 -9.28 -0.67 -13.46
CA GLY A 129 -10.17 0.50 -13.65
C GLY A 129 -9.50 1.74 -14.27
N ASP A 130 -10.31 2.68 -14.77
CA ASP A 130 -9.92 3.79 -15.65
C ASP A 130 -8.85 4.78 -15.11
N PHE A 131 -8.64 4.87 -13.80
CA PHE A 131 -7.66 5.80 -13.21
C PHE A 131 -6.58 5.09 -12.37
N ARG A 132 -5.51 4.67 -13.05
CA ARG A 132 -4.39 3.93 -12.43
C ARG A 132 -3.02 4.51 -12.83
N PRO A 133 -2.70 5.74 -12.41
CA PRO A 133 -1.45 6.42 -12.74
C PRO A 133 -0.19 5.61 -12.39
N GLY A 134 -0.22 4.82 -11.32
CA GLY A 134 0.91 3.95 -10.95
C GLY A 134 1.15 2.78 -11.91
N HIS A 135 0.11 2.29 -12.62
CA HIS A 135 0.26 1.24 -13.62
C HIS A 135 0.92 1.77 -14.90
N VAL A 136 0.64 3.04 -15.26
CA VAL A 136 1.31 3.70 -16.38
C VAL A 136 2.83 3.72 -16.17
N ALA A 137 3.28 4.13 -14.98
CA ALA A 137 4.70 4.08 -14.63
C ALA A 137 5.27 2.65 -14.73
N ALA A 138 4.54 1.64 -14.24
CA ALA A 138 5.00 0.25 -14.33
C ALA A 138 5.24 -0.21 -15.78
N SER A 139 4.32 0.14 -16.68
CA SER A 139 4.43 -0.16 -18.11
C SER A 139 5.60 0.56 -18.78
N GLU A 140 5.81 1.84 -18.48
CA GLU A 140 6.93 2.63 -19.01
C GLU A 140 8.30 2.06 -18.59
N HIS A 141 8.40 1.57 -17.34
CA HIS A 141 9.61 0.94 -16.80
C HIS A 141 9.69 -0.57 -17.09
N ARG A 142 8.75 -1.14 -17.87
CA ARG A 142 8.71 -2.58 -18.21
C ARG A 142 8.69 -3.50 -16.99
N VAL A 143 8.06 -3.06 -15.91
CA VAL A 143 7.86 -3.84 -14.70
C VAL A 143 6.79 -4.89 -14.95
N LEU A 144 7.10 -6.15 -14.61
CA LEU A 144 6.18 -7.26 -14.80
C LEU A 144 4.98 -7.16 -13.87
N SER A 145 3.83 -7.65 -14.32
CA SER A 145 2.58 -7.72 -13.57
C SER A 145 2.03 -9.16 -13.44
N PRO A 146 2.76 -10.11 -12.82
CA PRO A 146 2.45 -11.54 -12.94
C PRO A 146 1.06 -11.93 -12.43
N LEU A 147 0.55 -11.28 -11.36
CA LEU A 147 -0.79 -11.55 -10.83
C LEU A 147 -1.89 -11.13 -11.81
N LEU A 148 -1.73 -9.96 -12.43
CA LEU A 148 -2.60 -9.45 -13.48
C LEU A 148 -2.55 -10.34 -14.72
N ASP A 149 -1.35 -10.72 -15.16
CA ASP A 149 -1.14 -11.56 -16.35
C ASP A 149 -1.73 -12.97 -16.19
N ALA A 150 -1.79 -13.47 -14.94
CA ALA A 150 -2.45 -14.72 -14.57
C ALA A 150 -3.97 -14.55 -14.37
N GLY A 151 -4.49 -13.33 -14.38
CA GLY A 151 -5.90 -13.01 -14.20
C GLY A 151 -6.42 -13.29 -12.79
N LEU A 152 -5.56 -13.16 -11.77
CA LEU A 152 -5.93 -13.35 -10.38
C LEU A 152 -6.69 -12.13 -9.84
N THR A 153 -7.85 -12.37 -9.25
CA THR A 153 -8.60 -11.36 -8.50
C THR A 153 -8.07 -11.22 -7.08
N LYS A 154 -8.34 -10.09 -6.44
CA LYS A 154 -8.04 -9.81 -5.03
C LYS A 154 -8.69 -10.83 -4.09
N ALA A 155 -9.89 -11.30 -4.42
CA ALA A 155 -10.59 -12.32 -3.63
C ALA A 155 -9.84 -13.66 -3.67
N GLU A 156 -9.41 -14.10 -4.86
CA GLU A 156 -8.60 -15.30 -5.03
C GLU A 156 -7.23 -15.15 -4.36
N ILE A 157 -6.59 -13.98 -4.47
CA ILE A 157 -5.33 -13.69 -3.79
C ILE A 157 -5.50 -13.82 -2.27
N ARG A 158 -6.56 -13.24 -1.68
CA ARG A 158 -6.83 -13.36 -0.24
C ARG A 158 -7.08 -14.81 0.19
N GLU A 159 -7.88 -15.55 -0.57
CA GLU A 159 -8.14 -16.97 -0.29
C GLU A 159 -6.84 -17.78 -0.28
N ARG A 160 -6.01 -17.59 -1.29
CA ARG A 160 -4.72 -18.28 -1.42
C ARG A 160 -3.73 -17.85 -0.36
N SER A 161 -3.75 -16.57 -0.01
CA SER A 161 -2.97 -16.02 1.10
C SER A 161 -3.35 -16.68 2.42
N ARG A 162 -4.64 -16.90 2.69
CA ARG A 162 -5.11 -17.66 3.86
C ARG A 162 -4.63 -19.10 3.83
N SER A 163 -4.77 -19.80 2.70
CA SER A 163 -4.30 -21.18 2.55
C SER A 163 -2.79 -21.32 2.72
N ALA A 164 -2.02 -20.29 2.34
CA ALA A 164 -0.57 -20.20 2.54
C ALA A 164 -0.17 -19.74 3.95
N GLY A 165 -1.13 -19.39 4.82
CA GLY A 165 -0.86 -18.89 6.17
C GLY A 165 -0.27 -17.47 6.22
N LEU A 166 -0.47 -16.66 5.18
CA LEU A 166 -0.02 -15.27 5.13
C LEU A 166 -0.87 -14.40 6.08
N PRO A 167 -0.27 -13.74 7.09
CA PRO A 167 -1.03 -12.89 8.02
C PRO A 167 -1.60 -11.65 7.34
N THR A 168 -1.06 -11.26 6.18
CA THR A 168 -1.55 -10.14 5.37
C THR A 168 -2.91 -10.40 4.75
N ALA A 169 -3.39 -11.66 4.72
CA ALA A 169 -4.66 -12.04 4.12
C ALA A 169 -5.88 -11.41 4.80
N GLU A 170 -5.77 -11.07 6.09
CA GLU A 170 -6.83 -10.42 6.88
C GLU A 170 -6.66 -8.90 6.97
N LEU A 171 -5.52 -8.37 6.52
CA LEU A 171 -5.26 -6.94 6.64
C LEU A 171 -6.16 -6.13 5.68
N PRO A 172 -6.65 -4.95 6.12
CA PRO A 172 -7.31 -4.02 5.23
C PRO A 172 -6.41 -3.60 4.06
N ALA A 173 -7.00 -3.11 2.98
CA ALA A 173 -6.22 -2.51 1.90
C ALA A 173 -5.41 -1.32 2.45
N SER A 174 -4.09 -1.45 2.32
CA SER A 174 -3.13 -0.46 2.77
C SER A 174 -2.90 0.58 1.67
N ALA A 175 -3.00 1.85 2.04
CA ALA A 175 -2.62 2.99 1.22
C ALA A 175 -1.47 3.75 1.89
N CYS A 176 -0.63 4.44 1.11
CA CYS A 176 0.44 5.28 1.64
C CYS A 176 -0.09 6.45 2.48
N LEU A 177 0.77 7.05 3.31
CA LEU A 177 0.41 8.20 4.15
C LEU A 177 -0.02 9.41 3.32
N SER A 178 0.51 9.58 2.11
CA SER A 178 0.11 10.67 1.21
C SER A 178 -1.36 10.60 0.80
N SER A 179 -1.98 9.41 0.88
CA SER A 179 -3.43 9.29 0.68
C SER A 179 -4.25 9.93 1.81
N ARG A 180 -3.65 10.45 2.88
CA ARG A 180 -4.34 11.17 3.96
C ARG A 180 -4.37 12.68 3.73
N ILE A 181 -3.64 13.15 2.72
CA ILE A 181 -3.57 14.56 2.36
C ILE A 181 -4.48 14.79 1.15
N PRO A 182 -5.48 15.69 1.22
CA PRO A 182 -6.35 16.03 0.09
C PRO A 182 -5.55 16.44 -1.15
N TYR A 183 -6.05 16.05 -2.33
CA TYR A 183 -5.41 16.43 -3.60
C TYR A 183 -5.22 17.95 -3.71
N GLY A 184 -4.12 18.36 -4.32
CA GLY A 184 -3.71 19.76 -4.46
C GLY A 184 -3.10 20.39 -3.20
N MET A 185 -3.18 19.72 -2.04
CA MET A 185 -2.45 20.16 -0.85
C MET A 185 -1.05 19.55 -0.81
N PRO A 186 0.01 20.34 -0.55
CA PRO A 186 1.37 19.83 -0.56
C PRO A 186 1.61 18.68 0.42
N VAL A 187 2.21 17.61 -0.09
CA VAL A 187 2.75 16.49 0.69
C VAL A 187 4.13 16.90 1.20
N THR A 188 4.35 16.78 2.51
CA THR A 188 5.64 17.12 3.13
C THR A 188 6.01 16.06 4.18
N PRO A 189 7.30 15.78 4.41
CA PRO A 189 7.71 14.84 5.45
C PRO A 189 7.17 15.17 6.84
N ALA A 190 7.02 16.45 7.17
CA ALA A 190 6.45 16.89 8.44
C ALA A 190 4.98 16.46 8.59
N LYS A 191 4.15 16.69 7.58
CA LYS A 191 2.74 16.25 7.58
C LYS A 191 2.64 14.72 7.64
N LEU A 192 3.46 14.01 6.88
CA LEU A 192 3.43 12.55 6.84
C LEU A 192 3.80 11.95 8.20
N ARG A 193 4.85 12.45 8.86
CA ARG A 193 5.21 12.04 10.23
C ARG A 193 4.11 12.33 11.25
N GLN A 194 3.49 13.51 11.13
CA GLN A 194 2.38 13.90 12.01
C GLN A 194 1.16 12.98 11.82
N ILE A 195 0.84 12.59 10.59
CA ILE A 195 -0.24 11.63 10.28
C ILE A 195 0.10 10.25 10.84
N ASP A 196 1.32 9.76 10.59
CA ASP A 196 1.74 8.42 11.04
C ASP A 196 1.68 8.30 12.57
N ALA A 197 2.24 9.29 13.28
CA ALA A 197 2.19 9.36 14.74
C ALA A 197 0.75 9.39 15.28
N ALA A 198 -0.13 10.16 14.65
CA ALA A 198 -1.53 10.22 15.06
C ALA A 198 -2.28 8.91 14.79
N GLU A 199 -2.04 8.25 13.64
CA GLU A 199 -2.63 6.95 13.36
C GLU A 199 -2.13 5.87 14.34
N ASP A 200 -0.83 5.88 14.68
CA ASP A 200 -0.25 4.95 15.65
C ASP A 200 -0.82 5.16 17.06
N ALA A 201 -0.90 6.41 17.53
CA ALA A 201 -1.46 6.72 18.85
C ALA A 201 -2.93 6.27 18.96
N LEU A 202 -3.71 6.39 17.89
CA LEU A 202 -5.10 5.89 17.86
C LEU A 202 -5.15 4.35 17.87
N ARG A 203 -4.22 3.66 17.20
CA ARG A 203 -4.10 2.20 17.29
C ARG A 203 -3.74 1.74 18.70
N GLU A 204 -2.88 2.46 19.42
CA GLU A 204 -2.54 2.19 20.82
C GLU A 204 -3.75 2.38 21.77
N LEU A 205 -4.69 3.27 21.43
CA LEU A 205 -5.98 3.38 22.10
C LEU A 205 -6.95 2.23 21.77
N GLY A 206 -6.53 1.31 20.90
CA GLY A 206 -7.24 0.08 20.53
C GLY A 206 -8.16 0.23 19.33
N PHE A 207 -8.03 1.26 18.49
CA PHE A 207 -8.78 1.38 17.24
C PHE A 207 -8.09 0.61 16.12
N SER A 208 -8.85 -0.28 15.47
CA SER A 208 -8.28 -1.25 14.54
C SER A 208 -8.11 -0.69 13.12
N GLN A 209 -9.07 0.09 12.65
CA GLN A 209 -9.03 0.71 11.33
C GLN A 209 -9.08 2.22 11.47
N VAL A 210 -7.92 2.85 11.30
CA VAL A 210 -7.73 4.27 11.52
C VAL A 210 -7.20 4.94 10.26
N ARG A 211 -7.76 6.09 9.90
CA ARG A 211 -7.10 7.07 9.04
C ARG A 211 -7.18 8.47 9.62
N VAL A 212 -6.06 9.18 9.62
CA VAL A 212 -6.02 10.59 10.04
C VAL A 212 -5.82 11.47 8.81
N ARG A 213 -6.88 12.15 8.37
CA ARG A 213 -6.85 13.06 7.23
C ARG A 213 -6.33 14.42 7.65
N HIS A 214 -5.33 14.93 6.93
CA HIS A 214 -4.66 16.19 7.23
C HIS A 214 -5.35 17.36 6.52
N HIS A 215 -6.01 18.23 7.27
CA HIS A 215 -6.70 19.42 6.78
C HIS A 215 -6.08 20.70 7.39
N GLY A 216 -4.76 20.85 7.26
CA GLY A 216 -4.03 21.96 7.88
C GLY A 216 -3.95 21.77 9.39
N ASP A 217 -4.64 22.63 10.14
CA ASP A 217 -4.67 22.58 11.61
C ASP A 217 -5.61 21.49 12.16
N VAL A 218 -6.41 20.86 11.29
CA VAL A 218 -7.43 19.87 11.66
C VAL A 218 -6.97 18.45 11.29
N ALA A 219 -7.00 17.55 12.27
CA ALA A 219 -7.00 16.11 12.05
C ALA A 219 -8.45 15.62 11.95
N ARG A 220 -8.89 15.21 10.76
CA ARG A 220 -10.16 14.52 10.59
C ARG A 220 -9.92 13.01 10.63
N ILE A 221 -10.43 12.37 11.68
CA ILE A 221 -10.24 10.95 11.97
C ILE A 221 -11.37 10.15 11.31
N GLU A 222 -11.01 9.15 10.53
CA GLU A 222 -11.91 8.12 10.02
C GLU A 222 -11.63 6.81 10.78
N LEU A 223 -12.65 6.24 11.40
CA LEU A 223 -12.59 4.97 12.14
C LEU A 223 -13.53 3.95 11.51
N ALA A 224 -13.35 2.65 11.80
CA ALA A 224 -14.35 1.65 11.43
C ALA A 224 -15.75 2.08 11.94
N PRO A 225 -16.82 1.98 11.12
CA PRO A 225 -18.17 2.39 11.53
C PRO A 225 -18.63 1.78 12.86
N GLU A 226 -18.30 0.51 13.09
CA GLU A 226 -18.58 -0.22 14.33
C GLU A 226 -17.82 0.30 15.55
N GLU A 227 -16.72 1.05 15.35
CA GLU A 227 -15.92 1.65 16.42
C GLU A 227 -16.35 3.08 16.76
N LEU A 228 -17.24 3.71 15.97
CA LEU A 228 -17.65 5.10 16.16
C LEU A 228 -18.35 5.33 17.51
N ALA A 229 -19.23 4.42 17.92
CA ALA A 229 -19.93 4.52 19.20
C ALA A 229 -18.94 4.53 20.38
N ARG A 230 -17.87 3.73 20.29
CA ARG A 230 -16.79 3.70 21.27
C ARG A 230 -15.97 4.99 21.25
N ALA A 231 -15.71 5.57 20.09
CA ALA A 231 -14.96 6.81 19.95
C ALA A 231 -15.71 8.03 20.51
N LEU A 232 -17.05 8.04 20.38
CA LEU A 232 -17.92 9.11 20.86
C LEU A 232 -18.19 9.08 22.37
N ASP A 233 -17.82 7.99 23.07
CA ASP A 233 -17.84 7.95 24.53
C ASP A 233 -16.99 9.12 25.09
N PRO A 234 -17.50 9.92 26.06
CA PRO A 234 -16.79 11.11 26.54
C PRO A 234 -15.38 10.85 27.11
N ASN A 235 -15.10 9.65 27.63
CA ASN A 235 -13.76 9.31 28.09
C ASN A 235 -12.84 9.04 26.90
N ASN A 236 -13.27 8.22 25.94
CA ASN A 236 -12.50 7.94 24.74
C ASN A 236 -12.29 9.18 23.86
N ALA A 237 -13.32 10.03 23.69
CA ALA A 237 -13.20 11.27 22.94
C ALA A 237 -12.10 12.18 23.51
N ARG A 238 -11.98 12.28 24.84
CA ARG A 238 -10.90 13.03 25.50
C ARG A 238 -9.52 12.39 25.28
N ARG A 239 -9.43 11.06 25.34
CA ARG A 239 -8.17 10.32 25.07
C ARG A 239 -7.71 10.49 23.63
N ILE A 240 -8.63 10.38 22.68
CA ILE A 240 -8.42 10.64 21.25
C ILE A 240 -7.92 12.06 21.04
N ALA A 241 -8.63 13.06 21.60
CA ALA A 241 -8.25 14.45 21.47
C ALA A 241 -6.84 14.71 22.00
N GLY A 242 -6.53 14.22 23.21
CA GLY A 242 -5.19 14.34 23.81
C GLY A 242 -4.10 13.74 22.93
N ALA A 243 -4.26 12.48 22.52
CA ALA A 243 -3.29 11.78 21.67
C ALA A 243 -3.01 12.52 20.34
N VAL A 244 -4.05 13.08 19.71
CA VAL A 244 -3.92 13.77 18.43
C VAL A 244 -3.38 15.19 18.61
N HIS A 245 -3.69 15.87 19.71
CA HIS A 245 -3.07 17.15 20.07
C HIS A 245 -1.57 17.00 20.35
N ASP A 246 -1.16 15.93 21.02
CA ASP A 246 0.26 15.62 21.28
C ASP A 246 1.05 15.38 19.97
N CYS A 247 0.36 14.98 18.90
CA CYS A 247 0.92 14.87 17.54
C CYS A 247 0.99 16.22 16.80
N GLY A 248 0.58 17.33 17.42
CA GLY A 248 0.70 18.69 16.89
C GLY A 248 -0.50 19.21 16.09
N PHE A 249 -1.65 18.55 16.13
CA PHE A 249 -2.88 19.09 15.54
C PHE A 249 -3.58 20.04 16.51
N ARG A 250 -4.08 21.18 16.00
CA ARG A 250 -4.81 22.16 16.83
C ARG A 250 -6.26 21.75 17.06
N TYR A 251 -6.86 21.09 16.08
CA TYR A 251 -8.26 20.67 16.12
C TYR A 251 -8.38 19.19 15.76
N VAL A 252 -9.30 18.51 16.44
CA VAL A 252 -9.60 17.10 16.22
C VAL A 252 -11.06 16.99 15.83
N ALA A 253 -11.33 16.32 14.72
CA ALA A 253 -12.67 16.05 14.23
C ALA A 253 -12.82 14.55 13.97
N LEU A 254 -13.99 14.00 14.26
CA LEU A 254 -14.36 12.64 13.88
C LEU A 254 -15.25 12.71 12.63
N ASP A 255 -14.91 11.93 11.60
CA ASP A 255 -15.77 11.74 10.45
C ASP A 255 -16.97 10.87 10.84
N LEU A 256 -18.18 11.42 10.70
CA LEU A 256 -19.42 10.77 11.13
C LEU A 256 -19.81 9.61 10.22
N ASP A 257 -19.34 9.60 8.98
CA ASP A 257 -19.55 8.47 8.08
C ASP A 257 -18.55 7.34 8.32
N GLY A 258 -17.52 7.59 9.14
CA GLY A 258 -16.44 6.65 9.40
C GLY A 258 -15.54 6.37 8.19
N TYR A 259 -14.81 5.28 8.27
CA TYR A 259 -13.87 4.85 7.26
C TYR A 259 -14.56 4.29 6.02
N ARG A 260 -14.19 4.84 4.85
CA ARG A 260 -14.60 4.33 3.54
C ARG A 260 -13.40 4.17 2.62
N SER A 261 -13.34 3.05 1.90
CA SER A 261 -12.32 2.85 0.87
C SER A 261 -12.48 3.88 -0.25
N GLY A 262 -11.40 4.56 -0.62
CA GLY A 262 -11.43 5.51 -1.72
C GLY A 262 -12.11 6.86 -1.42
N SER A 263 -12.38 7.23 -0.16
CA SER A 263 -13.12 8.47 0.18
C SER A 263 -12.53 9.76 -0.41
N LEU A 264 -11.22 9.86 -0.61
CA LEU A 264 -10.60 11.02 -1.27
C LEU A 264 -10.77 11.04 -2.80
N ASN A 265 -11.21 9.95 -3.42
CA ASN A 265 -11.45 9.93 -4.87
C ASN A 265 -12.84 10.47 -5.22
N GLU A 266 -13.74 10.64 -4.25
CA GLU A 266 -15.07 11.22 -4.45
C GLU A 266 -14.97 12.63 -5.07
N VAL A 267 -13.95 13.41 -4.69
CA VAL A 267 -13.70 14.76 -5.25
C VAL A 267 -13.14 14.75 -6.67
N LEU A 268 -12.68 13.59 -7.17
CA LEU A 268 -12.12 13.48 -8.52
C LEU A 268 -13.21 13.39 -9.60
N GLN A 269 -14.49 13.28 -9.23
CA GLN A 269 -15.62 13.13 -10.17
C GLN A 269 -15.36 12.09 -11.29
N ILE A 270 -14.60 11.04 -10.97
CA ILE A 270 -14.35 9.95 -11.92
C ILE A 270 -15.65 9.16 -12.02
N GLN A 271 -16.24 9.11 -13.21
CA GLN A 271 -17.43 8.29 -13.45
C GLN A 271 -17.13 6.83 -13.05
N PRO A 272 -18.03 6.14 -12.33
CA PRO A 272 -17.87 4.71 -12.13
C PRO A 272 -17.80 4.01 -13.49
N PRO A 273 -17.05 2.90 -13.64
CA PRO A 273 -17.10 2.13 -14.87
C PRO A 273 -18.55 1.79 -15.16
N ALA A 274 -18.97 1.99 -16.41
CA ALA A 274 -20.29 1.59 -16.86
C ALA A 274 -20.43 0.09 -16.57
N GLY A 275 -21.32 -0.25 -15.63
CA GLY A 275 -21.65 -1.63 -15.36
C GLY A 275 -22.31 -2.25 -16.59
N GLU A 276 -21.79 -3.37 -17.04
CA GLU A 276 -22.52 -4.44 -17.71
C GLU A 276 -22.33 -5.74 -16.92
#